data_AF-A0A1S3REV4-F1
#
_entry.id   AF-A0A1S3REV4-F1
#
_cell.length_a   1.000
_cell.length_b   1.000
_cell.length_c   1.000
_cell.angle_alpha   90.00
_cell.angle_beta   90.00
_cell.angle_gamma   90.00
#
_symmetry.space_group_name_H-M   'P 1'
#
loop_
_entity.id
_entity.type
_entity.pdbx_description
1 polymer ?
#
loop_
_entity_poly.entity_id
_entity_poly.type
_entity_poly.pdbx_seq_one_letter_code
_entity_poly.pdbx_strand_id
1 'polypeptide(L)'
;MLTGITTDRPIYLPAPQKVGLIILSFGNVISTTGKVRELVLDNCSSNEGKIEGLTAEFVNLEFLSLINVGLISVSNLPKLEKLKKLELSDNRISGGLDVLAEKLPNLTHLNLSGNKLKDISTLEPLKKLDSLKSLDLFNCEVTNLNDYRESVFKLLPQLTYLDGYDVEDREASDLDGEVDGDDNEEGDENGKEEEFDGEEGVVGEEDEVSGDKEEEDLGIDDEDEVKAVQGEKRKREPDDDND
;
A
#
# COMPACT_ATOMS: atom_id res chain seq x y z
N MET A 1 15.39 10.17 -8.12
CA MET A 1 14.28 10.86 -8.80
C MET A 1 13.42 9.79 -9.44
N LEU A 2 12.17 9.61 -9.00
CA LEU A 2 11.24 8.65 -9.59
C LEU A 2 10.39 9.39 -10.64
N THR A 3 10.96 9.61 -11.82
CA THR A 3 10.22 10.14 -12.98
C THR A 3 9.74 8.96 -13.80
N GLY A 4 8.44 8.64 -13.74
CA GLY A 4 7.79 7.70 -14.66
C GLY A 4 7.13 6.46 -14.05
N ILE A 5 6.32 6.61 -12.99
CA ILE A 5 5.47 5.51 -12.52
C ILE A 5 4.16 5.54 -13.33
N THR A 6 4.04 4.64 -14.30
CA THR A 6 2.75 4.26 -14.88
C THR A 6 1.94 3.47 -13.85
N THR A 7 0.63 3.69 -13.85
CA THR A 7 -0.28 3.60 -12.69
C THR A 7 -0.83 2.22 -12.35
N ASP A 8 -0.50 1.22 -13.17
CA ASP A 8 -1.05 -0.13 -13.02
C ASP A 8 -0.20 -1.01 -12.11
N ARG A 9 0.93 -0.49 -11.62
CA ARG A 9 1.80 -1.23 -10.71
C ARG A 9 1.78 -0.62 -9.32
N PRO A 10 1.70 -1.44 -8.26
CA PRO A 10 1.80 -0.96 -6.89
C PRO A 10 3.07 -0.16 -6.64
N ILE A 11 2.90 0.96 -5.92
CA ILE A 11 4.01 1.81 -5.49
C ILE A 11 4.52 1.29 -4.14
N TYR A 12 5.71 0.71 -4.17
CA TYR A 12 6.41 0.24 -2.97
C TYR A 12 7.39 1.29 -2.47
N LEU A 13 7.42 1.48 -1.15
CA LEU A 13 8.28 2.46 -0.53
C LEU A 13 9.34 1.81 0.38
N PRO A 14 10.57 2.33 0.39
CA PRO A 14 11.66 1.73 1.14
C PRO A 14 11.50 1.91 2.66
N ALA A 15 11.60 0.81 3.41
CA ALA A 15 11.79 0.80 4.86
C ALA A 15 13.28 0.97 5.24
N PRO A 16 13.63 1.49 6.44
CA PRO A 16 12.77 2.00 7.51
C PRO A 16 12.65 3.54 7.44
N GLN A 17 11.71 4.05 6.63
CA GLN A 17 11.46 5.49 6.53
C GLN A 17 10.17 5.86 7.25
N LYS A 18 10.06 7.12 7.70
CA LYS A 18 8.82 7.61 8.33
C LYS A 18 7.74 7.80 7.28
N VAL A 19 6.54 7.25 7.51
CA VAL A 19 5.38 7.35 6.59
C VAL A 19 5.14 8.79 6.14
N GLY A 20 5.08 9.73 7.09
CA GLY A 20 4.86 11.15 6.78
C GLY A 20 5.93 11.75 5.88
N LEU A 21 7.20 11.39 6.09
CA LEU A 21 8.30 11.89 5.29
C LEU A 21 8.19 11.40 3.84
N ILE A 22 7.87 10.11 3.67
CA ILE A 22 7.73 9.52 2.35
C ILE A 22 6.60 10.20 1.59
N ILE A 23 5.41 10.28 2.19
CA ILE A 23 4.25 10.83 1.47
C ILE A 23 4.42 12.32 1.18
N LEU A 24 5.01 13.11 2.09
CA LEU A 24 5.36 14.52 1.80
C LEU A 24 6.39 14.66 0.66
N SER A 25 7.29 13.68 0.51
CA SER A 25 8.22 13.64 -0.62
C SER A 25 7.50 13.41 -1.95
N PHE A 26 6.44 12.62 -1.96
CA PHE A 26 5.57 12.42 -3.14
C PHE A 26 4.61 13.60 -3.37
N GLY A 27 4.09 14.22 -2.31
CA GLY A 27 3.15 15.34 -2.40
C GLY A 27 3.74 16.60 -3.04
N ASN A 28 5.06 16.81 -2.95
CA ASN A 28 5.73 17.87 -3.70
C ASN A 28 5.89 17.55 -5.21
N VAL A 29 5.57 16.33 -5.63
CA VAL A 29 5.42 15.91 -7.03
C VAL A 29 3.92 15.86 -7.34
N ILE A 30 3.28 17.03 -7.39
CA ILE A 30 1.82 17.27 -7.48
C ILE A 30 1.16 16.64 -8.74
N SER A 31 1.91 15.96 -9.61
CA SER A 31 1.39 15.37 -10.85
C SER A 31 1.08 13.86 -10.78
N THR A 32 1.40 13.15 -9.69
CA THR A 32 1.29 11.67 -9.67
C THR A 32 0.26 11.10 -8.68
N THR A 33 -0.21 11.85 -7.67
CA THR A 33 -1.12 11.33 -6.62
C THR A 33 -2.49 10.92 -7.17
N GLY A 34 -3.06 11.73 -8.07
CA GLY A 34 -4.32 11.41 -8.77
C GLY A 34 -4.24 10.24 -9.74
N LYS A 35 -3.09 9.57 -9.83
CA LYS A 35 -2.80 8.45 -10.72
C LYS A 35 -2.53 7.16 -9.94
N VAL A 36 -2.28 7.24 -8.63
CA VAL A 36 -1.95 6.07 -7.80
C VAL A 36 -3.23 5.29 -7.48
N ARG A 37 -3.28 4.03 -7.89
CA ARG A 37 -4.33 3.06 -7.48
C ARG A 37 -3.91 2.20 -6.30
N GLU A 38 -2.63 1.89 -6.19
CA GLU A 38 -2.11 1.01 -5.16
C GLU A 38 -0.87 1.59 -4.47
N LEU A 39 -0.89 1.64 -3.14
CA LEU A 39 0.18 2.21 -2.32
C LEU A 39 0.57 1.26 -1.18
N VAL A 40 1.84 0.85 -1.15
CA VAL A 40 2.38 -0.07 -0.14
C VAL A 40 3.43 0.64 0.70
N LEU A 41 3.11 0.79 1.99
CA LEU A 41 3.90 1.51 3.01
C LEU A 41 4.38 0.59 4.13
N ASP A 42 4.43 -0.72 3.86
CA ASP A 42 4.76 -1.72 4.86
C ASP A 42 6.14 -1.48 5.49
N ASN A 43 6.26 -1.79 6.77
CA ASN A 43 7.49 -1.65 7.56
C ASN A 43 8.05 -0.20 7.64
N CYS A 44 7.27 0.79 7.18
CA CYS A 44 7.58 2.20 7.42
C CYS A 44 7.20 2.58 8.85
N SER A 45 7.82 3.62 9.42
CA SER A 45 7.48 4.06 10.79
C SER A 45 6.41 5.14 10.79
N SER A 46 5.34 4.94 11.56
CA SER A 46 4.41 6.02 11.90
C SER A 46 5.03 7.04 12.85
N ASN A 47 4.48 8.25 12.90
CA ASN A 47 4.84 9.24 13.90
C ASN A 47 3.85 9.14 15.06
N GLU A 48 4.33 8.74 16.25
CA GLU A 48 3.50 8.56 17.45
C GLU A 48 2.29 7.62 17.23
N GLY A 49 2.43 6.62 16.36
CA GLY A 49 1.36 5.68 16.04
C GLY A 49 0.25 6.25 15.16
N LYS A 50 0.49 7.39 14.49
CA LYS A 50 -0.46 8.03 13.57
C LYS A 50 0.08 8.07 12.14
N ILE A 51 -0.86 8.04 11.20
CA ILE A 51 -0.59 8.29 9.79
C ILE A 51 -0.35 9.79 9.61
N GLU A 52 0.68 10.13 8.85
CA GLU A 52 1.02 11.50 8.45
C GLU A 52 1.29 11.54 6.95
N GLY A 53 1.11 12.69 6.33
CA GLY A 53 1.40 12.91 4.92
C GLY A 53 0.37 12.35 3.94
N LEU A 54 -0.42 11.33 4.31
CA LEU A 54 -1.53 10.84 3.48
C LEU A 54 -2.65 11.89 3.41
N THR A 55 -2.98 12.35 2.20
CA THR A 55 -3.99 13.40 1.95
C THR A 55 -5.15 12.88 1.12
N ALA A 56 -6.22 13.68 0.98
CA ALA A 56 -7.36 13.34 0.14
C ALA A 56 -7.05 13.46 -1.38
N GLU A 57 -5.82 13.80 -1.78
CA GLU A 57 -5.41 13.91 -3.18
C GLU A 57 -5.21 12.54 -3.86
N PHE A 58 -5.13 11.47 -3.08
CA PHE A 58 -5.09 10.08 -3.54
C PHE A 58 -6.49 9.61 -3.98
N VAL A 59 -7.13 10.37 -4.86
CA VAL A 59 -8.53 10.22 -5.26
C VAL A 59 -8.83 8.92 -6.00
N ASN A 60 -7.80 8.30 -6.59
CA ASN A 60 -7.89 7.04 -7.32
C ASN A 60 -7.33 5.83 -6.56
N LEU A 61 -6.98 6.00 -5.28
CA LEU A 61 -6.41 4.92 -4.48
C LEU A 61 -7.48 3.87 -4.15
N GLU A 62 -7.22 2.63 -4.56
CA GLU A 62 -8.08 1.45 -4.41
C GLU A 62 -7.49 0.48 -3.38
N PHE A 63 -6.16 0.39 -3.28
CA PHE A 63 -5.43 -0.44 -2.32
C PHE A 63 -4.42 0.36 -1.49
N LEU A 64 -4.48 0.21 -0.17
CA LEU A 64 -3.52 0.80 0.77
C LEU A 64 -3.02 -0.26 1.74
N SER A 65 -1.70 -0.45 1.78
CA SER A 65 -1.04 -1.34 2.74
C SER A 65 -0.17 -0.55 3.71
N LEU A 66 -0.39 -0.79 5.01
CA LEU A 66 0.27 -0.15 6.15
C LEU A 66 0.69 -1.21 7.18
N ILE A 67 1.19 -2.36 6.71
CA ILE A 67 1.54 -3.49 7.57
C ILE A 67 2.77 -3.16 8.40
N ASN A 68 2.73 -3.49 9.70
CA ASN A 68 3.85 -3.31 10.63
C ASN A 68 4.40 -1.87 10.65
N VAL A 69 3.49 -0.88 10.73
CA VAL A 69 3.82 0.55 10.75
C VAL A 69 3.82 1.15 12.16
N GLY A 70 3.39 0.37 13.15
CA GLY A 70 3.30 0.78 14.55
C GLY A 70 2.11 1.69 14.86
N LEU A 71 1.07 1.68 14.02
CA LEU A 71 -0.13 2.49 14.19
C LEU A 71 -0.89 2.10 15.47
N ILE A 72 -1.36 3.09 16.22
CA ILE A 72 -2.26 2.91 17.37
C ILE A 72 -3.69 3.34 17.03
N SER A 73 -3.86 4.11 15.95
CA SER A 73 -5.13 4.70 15.54
C SER A 73 -5.17 4.91 14.03
N VAL A 74 -6.38 4.80 13.47
CA VAL A 74 -6.70 5.10 12.06
C VAL A 74 -7.35 6.49 11.90
N SER A 75 -7.44 7.27 12.98
CA SER A 75 -8.10 8.59 13.01
C SER A 75 -7.58 9.59 11.99
N ASN A 76 -6.34 9.44 11.53
CA ASN A 76 -5.67 10.38 10.61
C ASN A 76 -5.78 9.98 9.13
N LEU A 77 -6.50 8.90 8.79
CA LEU A 77 -6.77 8.60 7.39
C LEU A 77 -7.47 9.81 6.72
N PRO A 78 -7.16 10.17 5.48
CA PRO A 78 -7.99 11.09 4.73
C PRO A 78 -9.26 10.38 4.24
N LYS A 79 -10.19 11.15 3.67
CA LYS A 79 -11.30 10.56 2.92
C LYS A 79 -10.76 10.00 1.60
N LEU A 80 -10.92 8.70 1.37
CA LEU A 80 -10.45 7.98 0.19
C LEU A 80 -11.64 7.25 -0.41
N GLU A 81 -12.36 7.92 -1.31
CA GLU A 81 -13.66 7.44 -1.79
C GLU A 81 -13.56 6.17 -2.62
N LYS A 82 -12.45 5.94 -3.32
CA LYS A 82 -12.25 4.75 -4.16
C LYS A 82 -11.55 3.60 -3.42
N LEU A 83 -11.14 3.76 -2.16
CA LEU A 83 -10.41 2.72 -1.46
C LEU A 83 -11.30 1.49 -1.22
N LYS A 84 -10.88 0.34 -1.71
CA LYS A 84 -11.57 -0.94 -1.61
C LYS A 84 -10.90 -1.89 -0.62
N LYS A 85 -9.57 -1.88 -0.56
CA LYS A 85 -8.80 -2.79 0.30
C LYS A 85 -7.79 -2.04 1.16
N LEU A 86 -7.82 -2.35 2.45
CA LEU A 86 -6.95 -1.73 3.47
C LEU A 86 -6.29 -2.82 4.33
N GLU A 87 -4.96 -2.87 4.27
CA GLU A 87 -4.13 -3.79 5.07
C GLU A 87 -3.52 -3.04 6.25
N LEU A 88 -3.88 -3.43 7.48
CA LEU A 88 -3.41 -2.84 8.73
C LEU A 88 -2.78 -3.89 9.67
N SER A 89 -2.33 -5.01 9.13
CA SER A 89 -1.75 -6.10 9.90
C SER A 89 -0.55 -5.67 10.75
N ASP A 90 -0.34 -6.35 11.87
CA ASP A 90 0.82 -6.16 12.75
C ASP A 90 1.00 -4.72 13.26
N ASN A 91 -0.12 -4.04 13.53
CA ASN A 91 -0.14 -2.73 14.19
C ASN A 91 -0.54 -2.87 15.67
N ARG A 92 -0.90 -1.77 16.32
CA ARG A 92 -1.26 -1.69 17.75
C ARG A 92 -2.64 -1.05 17.95
N ILE A 93 -3.51 -1.14 16.95
CA ILE A 93 -4.85 -0.57 16.97
C ILE A 93 -5.71 -1.34 17.97
N SER A 94 -6.41 -0.63 18.85
CA SER A 94 -7.28 -1.25 19.87
C SER A 94 -8.73 -0.75 19.83
N GLY A 95 -9.09 0.04 18.81
CA GLY A 95 -10.41 0.66 18.66
C GLY A 95 -10.37 1.88 17.73
N GLY A 96 -11.36 2.77 17.85
CA GLY A 96 -11.46 3.98 17.03
C GLY A 96 -11.76 3.70 15.56
N LEU A 97 -12.48 2.61 15.28
CA LEU A 97 -12.81 2.14 13.93
C LEU A 97 -13.98 2.93 13.30
N ASP A 98 -14.65 3.78 14.08
CA ASP A 98 -15.80 4.60 13.65
C ASP A 98 -15.46 5.56 12.51
N VAL A 99 -14.22 6.03 12.46
CA VAL A 99 -13.73 6.91 11.40
C VAL A 99 -13.66 6.23 10.04
N LEU A 100 -13.58 4.89 9.98
CA LEU A 100 -13.44 4.16 8.72
C LEU A 100 -14.69 4.34 7.85
N ALA A 101 -15.88 4.32 8.43
CA ALA A 101 -17.13 4.47 7.68
C ALA A 101 -17.27 5.86 7.05
N GLU A 102 -16.79 6.91 7.73
CA GLU A 102 -16.81 8.27 7.18
C GLU A 102 -15.78 8.45 6.05
N LYS A 103 -14.61 7.81 6.21
CA LYS A 103 -13.44 8.07 5.38
C LYS A 103 -13.33 7.14 4.18
N LEU A 104 -13.80 5.91 4.31
CA LEU A 104 -13.63 4.81 3.37
C LEU A 104 -15.00 4.18 3.03
N PRO A 105 -15.94 4.94 2.45
CA PRO A 105 -17.33 4.48 2.27
C PRO A 105 -17.46 3.25 1.36
N ASN A 106 -16.47 3.01 0.50
CA ASN A 106 -16.46 1.92 -0.47
C ASN A 106 -15.54 0.75 -0.08
N LEU A 107 -15.07 0.70 1.17
CA LEU A 107 -14.18 -0.37 1.63
C LEU A 107 -14.89 -1.72 1.63
N THR A 108 -14.29 -2.70 0.94
CA THR A 108 -14.79 -4.07 0.83
C THR A 108 -13.93 -5.07 1.59
N HIS A 109 -12.63 -4.81 1.74
CA HIS A 109 -11.67 -5.68 2.41
C HIS A 109 -10.88 -4.92 3.48
N LEU A 110 -10.87 -5.46 4.69
CA LEU A 110 -10.15 -4.88 5.82
C LEU A 110 -9.37 -5.96 6.57
N ASN A 111 -8.05 -5.83 6.59
CA ASN A 111 -7.20 -6.69 7.40
C ASN A 111 -6.75 -5.97 8.66
N LEU A 112 -7.17 -6.47 9.82
CA LEU A 112 -6.81 -5.97 11.14
C LEU A 112 -6.04 -7.03 11.95
N SER A 113 -5.52 -8.07 11.30
CA SER A 113 -4.75 -9.12 11.99
C SER A 113 -3.58 -8.58 12.80
N GLY A 114 -3.22 -9.25 13.90
CA GLY A 114 -2.09 -8.87 14.76
C GLY A 114 -2.27 -7.53 15.50
N ASN A 115 -3.49 -6.99 15.59
CA ASN A 115 -3.80 -5.79 16.37
C ASN A 115 -4.30 -6.12 17.79
N LYS A 116 -4.66 -5.09 18.58
CA LYS A 116 -5.05 -5.18 19.99
C LYS A 116 -6.55 -5.09 20.21
N LEU A 117 -7.34 -5.68 19.31
CA LEU A 117 -8.79 -5.75 19.41
C LEU A 117 -9.18 -6.88 20.36
N LYS A 118 -9.85 -6.54 21.47
CA LYS A 118 -10.12 -7.49 22.58
C LYS A 118 -11.55 -8.00 22.61
N ASP A 119 -12.51 -7.13 22.34
CA ASP A 119 -13.93 -7.40 22.58
C ASP A 119 -14.73 -7.24 21.29
N ILE A 120 -15.82 -8.01 21.14
CA ILE A 120 -16.76 -7.89 20.01
C ILE A 120 -17.30 -6.46 19.88
N SER A 121 -17.49 -5.75 20.99
CA SER A 121 -17.95 -4.35 21.00
C SER A 121 -16.97 -3.39 20.29
N THR A 122 -15.67 -3.69 20.26
CA THR A 122 -14.69 -2.87 19.53
C THR A 122 -14.91 -2.87 18.02
N LEU A 123 -15.63 -3.89 17.51
CA LEU A 123 -15.98 -4.06 16.11
C LEU A 123 -17.32 -3.42 15.74
N GLU A 124 -18.13 -2.99 16.71
CA GLU A 124 -19.44 -2.35 16.47
C GLU A 124 -19.41 -1.22 15.43
N PRO A 125 -18.38 -0.34 15.40
CA PRO A 125 -18.35 0.72 14.41
C PRO A 125 -18.28 0.23 12.96
N LEU A 126 -17.76 -0.98 12.72
CA LEU A 126 -17.66 -1.59 11.39
C LEU A 126 -19.04 -1.88 10.78
N LYS A 127 -20.11 -1.92 11.58
CA LYS A 127 -21.49 -2.04 11.08
C LYS A 127 -21.86 -0.97 10.06
N LYS A 128 -21.23 0.21 10.14
CA LYS A 128 -21.47 1.35 9.26
C LYS A 128 -20.75 1.24 7.91
N LEU A 129 -19.89 0.24 7.73
CA LEU A 129 -19.26 -0.06 6.45
C LEU A 129 -20.18 -1.01 5.68
N ASP A 130 -21.15 -0.45 4.96
CA ASP A 130 -22.18 -1.23 4.25
C ASP A 130 -21.60 -2.13 3.15
N SER A 131 -20.46 -1.72 2.57
CA SER A 131 -19.75 -2.41 1.50
C SER A 131 -18.75 -3.47 2.01
N LEU A 132 -18.49 -3.57 3.32
CA LEU A 132 -17.47 -4.47 3.84
C LEU A 132 -17.89 -5.94 3.65
N LYS A 133 -17.05 -6.72 2.97
CA LYS A 133 -17.26 -8.14 2.63
C LYS A 133 -16.27 -9.07 3.28
N SER A 134 -15.02 -8.65 3.43
CA SER A 134 -13.97 -9.45 4.04
C SER A 134 -13.31 -8.72 5.20
N LEU A 135 -13.16 -9.42 6.33
CA LEU A 135 -12.54 -8.92 7.54
C LEU A 135 -11.60 -9.99 8.11
N ASP A 136 -10.33 -9.64 8.26
CA ASP A 136 -9.35 -10.49 8.93
C ASP A 136 -8.99 -9.93 10.31
N LEU A 137 -9.07 -10.77 11.32
CA LEU A 137 -8.84 -10.47 12.73
C LEU A 137 -7.90 -11.49 13.39
N PHE A 138 -7.33 -12.43 12.64
CA PHE A 138 -6.30 -13.36 13.11
C PHE A 138 -5.28 -12.69 14.05
N ASN A 139 -4.87 -13.40 15.09
CA ASN A 139 -3.93 -12.89 16.10
C ASN A 139 -4.39 -11.63 16.86
N CYS A 140 -5.69 -11.28 16.84
CA CYS A 140 -6.26 -10.34 17.81
C CYS A 140 -6.75 -11.07 19.06
N GLU A 141 -6.87 -10.37 20.19
CA GLU A 141 -7.36 -10.97 21.43
C GLU A 141 -8.83 -11.44 21.33
N VAL A 142 -9.63 -10.75 20.50
CA VAL A 142 -11.06 -11.06 20.24
C VAL A 142 -11.28 -12.46 19.67
N THR A 143 -10.30 -13.03 18.95
CA THR A 143 -10.42 -14.37 18.36
C THR A 143 -10.42 -15.48 19.40
N ASN A 144 -10.01 -15.18 20.64
CA ASN A 144 -10.00 -16.14 21.75
C ASN A 144 -11.36 -16.23 22.48
N LEU A 145 -12.33 -15.39 22.11
CA LEU A 145 -13.66 -15.42 22.71
C LEU A 145 -14.41 -16.68 22.27
N ASN A 146 -15.18 -17.27 23.19
CA ASN A 146 -16.15 -18.30 22.83
C ASN A 146 -17.16 -17.70 21.85
N ASP A 147 -17.57 -18.49 20.86
CA ASP A 147 -18.53 -18.08 19.83
C ASP A 147 -18.09 -16.85 19.03
N TYR A 148 -16.77 -16.62 18.92
CA TYR A 148 -16.17 -15.48 18.20
C TYR A 148 -16.76 -15.31 16.80
N ARG A 149 -16.69 -16.35 15.95
CA ARG A 149 -17.19 -16.28 14.55
C ARG A 149 -18.69 -15.97 14.51
N GLU A 150 -19.50 -16.71 15.27
CA GLU A 150 -20.95 -16.50 15.32
C GLU A 150 -21.30 -15.08 15.78
N SER A 151 -20.60 -14.58 16.81
CA SER A 151 -20.79 -13.23 17.33
C SER A 151 -20.43 -12.15 16.32
N VAL A 152 -19.34 -12.32 15.57
CA VAL A 152 -18.93 -11.38 14.54
C VAL A 152 -19.90 -11.38 13.36
N PHE A 153 -20.29 -12.54 12.82
CA PHE A 153 -21.26 -12.60 11.72
C PHE A 153 -22.64 -12.05 12.14
N LYS A 154 -23.05 -12.29 13.38
CA LYS A 154 -24.28 -11.69 13.94
C LYS A 154 -24.15 -10.17 14.08
N LEU A 155 -22.96 -9.68 14.43
CA LEU A 155 -22.69 -8.26 14.58
C LEU A 155 -22.65 -7.54 13.22
N LEU A 156 -22.01 -8.17 12.23
CA LEU A 156 -21.70 -7.64 10.91
C LEU A 156 -22.37 -8.49 9.82
N PRO A 157 -23.70 -8.41 9.66
CA PRO A 157 -24.44 -9.24 8.71
C PRO A 157 -24.11 -8.94 7.23
N GLN A 158 -23.44 -7.82 6.95
CA GLN A 158 -22.95 -7.50 5.60
C GLN A 158 -21.72 -8.34 5.17
N LEU A 159 -21.04 -8.95 6.15
CA LEU A 159 -19.77 -9.64 5.96
C LEU A 159 -19.99 -10.99 5.28
N THR A 160 -19.18 -11.28 4.26
CA THR A 160 -19.18 -12.56 3.55
C THR A 160 -18.12 -13.48 4.12
N TYR A 161 -16.93 -12.94 4.37
CA TYR A 161 -15.76 -13.69 4.84
C TYR A 161 -15.20 -13.09 6.12
N LEU A 162 -14.90 -13.97 7.07
CA LEU A 162 -14.19 -13.66 8.30
C LEU A 162 -12.97 -14.58 8.37
N ASP A 163 -11.78 -14.01 8.52
CA ASP A 163 -10.53 -14.78 8.63
C ASP A 163 -10.32 -15.74 7.45
N GLY A 164 -10.76 -15.36 6.25
CA GLY A 164 -10.69 -16.17 5.02
C GLY A 164 -11.79 -17.22 4.84
N TYR A 165 -12.76 -17.33 5.75
CA TYR A 165 -13.85 -18.31 5.66
C TYR A 165 -15.24 -17.68 5.77
N ASP A 166 -16.22 -18.23 5.06
CA ASP A 166 -17.61 -17.82 5.17
C ASP A 166 -18.30 -18.39 6.43
N VAL A 167 -19.61 -18.13 6.56
CA VAL A 167 -20.43 -18.63 7.68
C VAL A 167 -20.58 -20.16 7.70
N GLU A 168 -20.34 -20.83 6.57
CA GLU A 168 -20.40 -22.29 6.41
C GLU A 168 -19.00 -22.94 6.44
N ASP A 169 -17.97 -22.20 6.89
CA ASP A 169 -16.56 -22.61 6.94
C ASP A 169 -15.98 -23.00 5.57
N ARG A 170 -16.47 -22.39 4.49
CA ARG A 170 -15.85 -22.49 3.16
C ARG A 170 -14.82 -21.39 3.00
N GLU A 171 -13.64 -21.77 2.53
CA GLU A 171 -12.54 -20.84 2.22
C GLU A 171 -12.96 -19.92 1.07
N ALA A 172 -12.63 -18.63 1.17
CA ALA A 172 -12.77 -17.68 0.08
C ALA A 172 -11.95 -18.15 -1.13
N SER A 173 -12.49 -18.05 -2.33
CA SER A 173 -11.70 -18.29 -3.53
C SER A 173 -10.92 -17.02 -3.91
N ASP A 174 -9.83 -17.18 -4.66
CA ASP A 174 -9.04 -16.03 -5.10
C ASP A 174 -9.82 -15.08 -6.02
N LEU A 175 -10.92 -15.56 -6.65
CA LEU A 175 -11.75 -14.81 -7.59
C LEU A 175 -12.68 -13.77 -6.92
N ASP A 176 -13.02 -13.98 -5.65
CA ASP A 176 -13.91 -13.12 -4.85
C ASP A 176 -13.17 -11.93 -4.22
N GLY A 177 -11.84 -11.96 -4.27
CA GLY A 177 -10.96 -10.86 -3.89
C GLY A 177 -10.54 -9.95 -5.06
N GLU A 178 -10.81 -10.35 -6.31
CA GLU A 178 -10.62 -9.45 -7.45
C GLU A 178 -11.71 -8.39 -7.41
N VAL A 179 -11.26 -7.18 -7.10
CA VAL A 179 -12.08 -5.97 -7.09
C VAL A 179 -12.74 -5.89 -8.46
N ASP A 180 -14.03 -6.18 -8.54
CA ASP A 180 -14.81 -5.93 -9.76
C ASP A 180 -14.50 -4.50 -10.18
N GLY A 181 -13.75 -4.39 -11.28
CA GLY A 181 -13.49 -3.15 -11.96
C GLY A 181 -14.83 -2.63 -12.41
N ASP A 182 -15.48 -1.85 -11.56
CA ASP A 182 -16.56 -0.96 -11.96
C ASP A 182 -15.90 0.13 -12.83
N ASP A 183 -15.54 -0.29 -14.04
CA ASP A 183 -15.22 0.56 -15.17
C ASP A 183 -16.50 1.31 -15.51
N ASN A 184 -16.81 2.33 -14.70
CA ASN A 184 -17.47 3.51 -15.22
C ASN A 184 -16.46 4.23 -16.13
N GLU A 185 -16.14 3.60 -17.27
CA GLU A 185 -15.85 4.33 -18.50
C GLU A 185 -17.13 5.09 -18.82
N GLU A 186 -17.24 6.31 -18.29
CA GLU A 186 -18.10 7.29 -18.93
C GLU A 186 -17.56 7.49 -20.34
N GLY A 187 -18.27 6.89 -21.31
CA GLY A 187 -17.96 6.97 -22.73
C GLY A 187 -17.88 8.43 -23.18
N ASP A 188 -16.66 8.92 -23.41
CA ASP A 188 -16.42 10.09 -24.24
C ASP A 188 -16.43 9.63 -25.71
N GLU A 189 -17.62 9.32 -26.23
CA GLU A 189 -17.85 9.25 -27.67
C GLU A 189 -17.86 10.67 -28.25
N ASN A 190 -16.67 11.27 -28.38
CA ASN A 190 -16.41 12.41 -29.26
C ASN A 190 -15.33 12.06 -30.28
N GLY A 191 -15.56 10.99 -31.04
CA GLY A 191 -14.86 10.73 -32.29
C GLY A 191 -15.70 11.23 -33.46
N LYS A 192 -15.52 12.49 -33.84
CA LYS A 192 -16.09 13.03 -35.09
C LYS A 192 -15.60 12.21 -36.27
N GLU A 193 -16.55 11.68 -37.05
CA GLU A 193 -16.31 11.16 -38.39
C GLU A 193 -15.81 12.31 -39.27
N GLU A 194 -14.53 12.30 -39.61
CA GLU A 194 -13.99 13.07 -40.74
C GLU A 194 -13.69 12.06 -41.85
N GLU A 195 -14.58 12.04 -42.84
CA GLU A 195 -14.34 11.44 -44.14
C GLU A 195 -13.08 12.06 -44.77
N PHE A 196 -12.11 11.24 -45.18
CA PHE A 196 -11.10 11.70 -46.13
C PHE A 196 -10.77 10.59 -47.13
N ASP A 197 -11.29 10.80 -48.34
CA ASP A 197 -10.97 10.10 -49.58
C ASP A 197 -9.49 10.29 -49.97
N GLY A 198 -8.88 9.26 -50.55
CA GLY A 198 -7.57 9.39 -51.20
C GLY A 198 -6.99 8.09 -51.71
N GLU A 199 -7.24 7.80 -52.99
CA GLU A 199 -6.70 6.71 -53.81
C GLU A 199 -5.15 6.67 -53.91
N GLU A 200 -4.66 5.43 -54.04
CA GLU A 200 -3.58 4.87 -54.87
C GLU A 200 -2.18 5.52 -54.99
N GLY A 201 -1.15 4.65 -54.90
CA GLY A 201 0.19 4.92 -55.42
C GLY A 201 1.26 3.87 -55.10
N VAL A 202 1.43 2.91 -56.01
CA VAL A 202 2.62 2.01 -56.21
C VAL A 202 3.90 2.87 -56.29
N VAL A 203 5.09 2.54 -55.74
CA VAL A 203 6.22 1.67 -56.20
C VAL A 203 7.31 1.84 -55.08
N GLY A 204 8.15 0.89 -54.69
CA GLY A 204 9.25 0.32 -55.47
C GLY A 204 10.47 0.06 -54.57
N GLU A 205 11.27 -0.90 -55.02
CA GLU A 205 12.40 -1.64 -54.44
C GLU A 205 13.61 -0.89 -53.85
N GLU A 206 14.32 -1.65 -52.98
CA GLU A 206 15.78 -1.79 -52.81
C GLU A 206 16.65 -0.62 -52.31
N ASP A 207 17.41 -0.85 -51.23
CA ASP A 207 18.87 -1.06 -51.34
C ASP A 207 19.51 -1.38 -49.97
N GLU A 208 20.35 -2.42 -49.97
CA GLU A 208 21.32 -2.72 -48.92
C GLU A 208 22.51 -1.75 -48.98
N VAL A 209 23.23 -1.55 -47.87
CA VAL A 209 24.71 -1.56 -47.87
C VAL A 209 25.28 -1.61 -46.45
N SER A 210 26.25 -2.50 -46.34
CA SER A 210 27.23 -2.82 -45.29
C SER A 210 28.11 -1.68 -44.79
N GLY A 211 28.72 -1.84 -43.61
CA GLY A 211 29.83 -0.98 -43.16
C GLY A 211 30.46 -1.42 -41.84
N ASP A 212 31.50 -2.23 -41.94
CA ASP A 212 32.24 -2.96 -40.91
C ASP A 212 33.38 -2.11 -40.26
N LYS A 213 33.92 -2.61 -39.13
CA LYS A 213 35.31 -2.40 -38.59
C LYS A 213 35.62 -1.09 -37.84
N GLU A 214 36.52 -0.99 -36.85
CA GLU A 214 37.43 -1.87 -36.08
C GLU A 214 38.14 -0.99 -35.01
N GLU A 215 38.62 -1.62 -33.91
CA GLU A 215 39.77 -1.26 -33.02
C GLU A 215 39.66 0.02 -32.15
N GLU A 216 40.28 0.22 -30.97
CA GLU A 216 41.51 -0.25 -30.30
C GLU A 216 41.24 -0.28 -28.77
N ASP A 217 41.61 -1.35 -28.03
CA ASP A 217 42.82 -1.47 -27.19
C ASP A 217 43.22 -0.22 -26.37
N LEU A 218 43.37 -0.40 -25.05
CA LEU A 218 44.55 -0.03 -24.27
C LEU A 218 44.30 -0.36 -22.79
N GLY A 219 45.06 -1.34 -22.29
CA GLY A 219 45.16 -1.65 -20.87
C GLY A 219 45.99 -0.66 -20.06
N ILE A 220 46.16 -1.01 -18.78
CA ILE A 220 47.15 -0.61 -17.73
C ILE A 220 46.36 -0.65 -16.40
N ASP A 221 46.43 -1.74 -15.62
CA ASP A 221 47.40 -2.03 -14.56
C ASP A 221 47.64 -0.85 -13.60
N ASP A 222 47.26 -1.01 -12.32
CA ASP A 222 48.24 -0.95 -11.23
C ASP A 222 47.58 -1.22 -9.87
N GLU A 223 48.30 -2.05 -9.13
CA GLU A 223 48.09 -2.44 -7.75
C GLU A 223 48.18 -1.22 -6.81
N ASP A 224 47.50 -1.26 -5.66
CA ASP A 224 48.20 -0.89 -4.43
C ASP A 224 47.51 -1.46 -3.18
N GLU A 225 48.25 -2.38 -2.57
CA GLU A 225 48.03 -2.99 -1.28
C GLU A 225 48.56 -2.03 -0.18
N VAL A 226 47.77 -1.70 0.84
CA VAL A 226 48.34 -1.26 2.13
C VAL A 226 47.56 -1.83 3.32
N LYS A 227 48.27 -2.68 4.06
CA LYS A 227 47.91 -3.29 5.33
C LYS A 227 48.29 -2.39 6.52
N ALA A 228 47.45 -2.43 7.56
CA ALA A 228 47.74 -2.34 9.00
C ALA A 228 48.33 -1.01 9.54
N VAL A 229 48.20 -0.59 10.81
CA VAL A 229 48.56 -1.25 12.08
C VAL A 229 48.07 -0.38 13.28
N GLN A 230 47.61 -1.04 14.37
CA GLN A 230 47.61 -0.76 15.84
C GLN A 230 47.24 0.64 16.41
N GLY A 231 46.38 0.71 17.44
CA GLY A 231 46.75 0.65 18.88
C GLY A 231 46.36 2.01 19.52
N GLU A 232 45.99 2.24 20.79
CA GLU A 232 46.05 1.53 22.06
C GLU A 232 45.09 2.20 23.09
N LYS A 233 44.48 1.37 23.95
CA LYS A 233 44.27 1.47 25.42
C LYS A 233 44.11 2.82 26.18
N ARG A 234 43.00 2.85 26.95
CA ARG A 234 42.83 3.05 28.44
C ARG A 234 42.96 4.45 29.09
N LYS A 235 41.93 4.82 29.88
CA LYS A 235 41.90 5.00 31.37
C LYS A 235 40.51 5.56 31.78
N ARG A 236 39.72 4.84 32.59
CA ARG A 236 39.54 4.86 34.08
C ARG A 236 38.89 6.13 34.66
N GLU A 237 37.92 5.85 35.54
CA GLU A 237 36.93 6.68 36.28
C GLU A 237 37.53 7.79 37.16
N PRO A 238 36.66 8.63 37.76
CA PRO A 238 36.39 8.39 39.18
C PRO A 238 34.90 8.43 39.58
N ASP A 239 34.65 7.76 40.69
CA ASP A 239 33.47 7.77 41.55
C ASP A 239 32.99 9.19 41.91
N ASP A 240 31.68 9.38 42.09
CA ASP A 240 31.17 10.36 43.05
C ASP A 240 29.86 9.86 43.66
N ASP A 241 29.96 9.46 44.92
CA ASP A 241 28.88 9.24 45.86
C ASP A 241 28.17 10.57 46.15
N ASN A 242 26.84 10.58 46.20
CA ASN A 242 26.16 11.42 47.19
C ASN A 242 24.75 10.93 47.51
N ASP A 243 24.63 10.47 48.76
CA ASP A 243 23.55 10.59 49.75
C ASP A 243 22.10 10.87 49.28
#